data_AF-A0A4Y2KDC1-F1
#
_entry.id   AF-A0A4Y2KDC1-F1
#
_cell.length_a   1.000
_cell.length_b   1.000
_cell.length_c   1.000
_cell.angle_alpha   90.00
_cell.angle_beta   90.00
_cell.angle_gamma   90.00
#
_symmetry.space_group_name_H-M   'P 1'
#
loop_
_entity.id
_entity.type
_entity.pdbx_description
1 polymer ?
#
loop_
_entity_poly.entity_id
_entity_poly.type
_entity_poly.pdbx_seq_one_letter_code
_entity_poly.pdbx_strand_id
1 'polypeptide(L)'
;MREKQSREKQAEGQKSHVRELDRIYRDDGRANETAEETEQRHSEDIFRTIARRNNTSAKEAEQRHSDDRLWASARRNSMPAEETKERRSDDRLRAIARRNNESFEVKNQRQASDRLRTLNSRPIESNEQRERRIHCNTLGNQNRIGAETFDARRNRLQLERMRQGSLRASNWLYLKDETFHYDPNFDYPNFPQIVIGSMSSKCPFCGAQKVEAETSGLCCSSGNVSLQELPQLPKPLKSLMEGNDPKSKEFLRMIRKYNSSFQNTSFGTSLPMLHSTGFKPTFRIQSQVYHKAGSLMSLPNEEAKFLYIYFLENDDAEAKRRCTLIPRTTKSLIESFQKMLHESNHYVQKFKTAIEDNPTEDLQIFINADKKLIEGYERAFNTPALNEVDIIIVGNDFEKRDIVLTIRSNELKNICETHISYDALQYPLMFPRGEDGYTININEVERGTANQINQMVSIMSFYSNRLMVRST
;
A
#
# COMPACT_ATOMS: atom_id res chain seq x y z
N MET A 1 27.55 22.51 97.97
CA MET A 1 29.01 22.74 97.77
C MET A 1 29.92 21.69 98.43
N ARG A 2 29.57 21.07 99.58
CA ARG A 2 30.41 20.04 100.22
C ARG A 2 30.57 18.71 99.45
N GLU A 3 29.58 18.28 98.66
CA GLU A 3 29.68 17.04 97.87
C GLU A 3 30.59 17.17 96.63
N LYS A 4 30.61 18.35 96.00
CA LYS A 4 31.42 18.61 94.80
C LYS A 4 32.92 18.58 95.12
N GLN A 5 33.31 19.10 96.28
CA GLN A 5 34.69 19.06 96.79
C GLN A 5 35.13 17.68 97.31
N SER A 6 34.18 16.83 97.74
CA SER A 6 34.46 15.46 98.20
C SER A 6 34.80 14.52 97.03
N ARG A 7 34.10 14.66 95.90
CA ARG A 7 34.32 13.86 94.69
C ARG A 7 35.65 14.14 93.97
N GLU A 8 36.19 15.35 94.09
CA GLU A 8 37.48 15.70 93.50
C GLU A 8 38.66 15.06 94.25
N LYS A 9 38.53 14.79 95.56
CA LYS A 9 39.59 14.21 96.42
C LYS A 9 39.61 12.67 96.51
N GLN A 10 38.70 11.97 95.82
CA GLN A 10 38.67 10.49 95.82
C GLN A 10 39.70 9.90 94.85
N ALA A 11 40.41 8.86 95.28
CA ALA A 11 41.31 8.07 94.45
C ALA A 11 40.55 7.39 93.28
N GLU A 12 41.19 7.21 92.13
CA GLU A 12 40.57 6.66 90.90
C GLU A 12 39.81 5.35 91.16
N GLY A 13 40.33 4.48 92.05
CA GLY A 13 39.69 3.23 92.47
C GLY A 13 38.43 3.39 93.33
N GLN A 14 38.30 4.48 94.09
CA GLN A 14 37.06 4.80 94.81
C GLN A 14 36.01 5.37 93.85
N LYS A 15 36.44 6.15 92.85
CA LYS A 15 35.56 6.67 91.80
C LYS A 15 35.02 5.53 90.91
N SER A 16 35.83 4.52 90.59
CA SER A 16 35.38 3.36 89.83
C SER A 16 34.39 2.51 90.62
N HIS A 17 34.66 2.25 91.91
CA HIS A 17 33.75 1.52 92.79
C HIS A 17 32.38 2.21 92.94
N VAL A 18 32.37 3.54 93.09
CA VAL A 18 31.11 4.32 93.15
C VAL A 18 30.35 4.25 91.82
N ARG A 19 31.04 4.33 90.67
CA ARG A 19 30.39 4.16 89.36
C ARG A 19 29.79 2.78 89.16
N GLU A 20 30.43 1.74 89.70
CA GLU A 20 29.94 0.36 89.62
C GLU A 20 28.70 0.17 90.53
N LEU A 21 28.73 0.68 91.77
CA LEU A 21 27.55 0.69 92.64
C LEU A 21 26.37 1.47 92.02
N ASP A 22 26.63 2.64 91.45
CA ASP A 22 25.62 3.43 90.73
C ASP A 22 25.08 2.70 89.48
N ARG A 23 25.86 1.81 88.87
CA ARG A 23 25.41 1.00 87.73
C ARG A 23 24.48 -0.11 88.23
N ILE A 24 24.89 -0.85 89.26
CA ILE A 24 24.08 -1.91 89.88
C ILE A 24 22.74 -1.37 90.39
N TYR A 25 22.75 -0.23 91.09
CA TYR A 25 21.52 0.38 91.59
C TYR A 25 20.57 0.83 90.47
N ARG A 26 21.12 1.32 89.34
CA ARG A 26 20.32 1.66 88.16
C ARG A 26 19.77 0.44 87.44
N ASP A 27 20.53 -0.64 87.38
CA ASP A 27 20.09 -1.87 86.73
C ASP A 27 19.02 -2.59 87.55
N ASP A 28 19.12 -2.59 88.88
CA ASP A 28 18.08 -3.09 89.79
C ASP A 28 16.81 -2.22 89.74
N GLY A 29 16.98 -0.90 89.66
CA GLY A 29 15.87 0.03 89.41
C GLY A 29 15.15 -0.27 88.09
N ARG A 30 15.91 -0.48 86.99
CA ARG A 30 15.36 -0.82 85.67
C ARG A 30 14.68 -2.18 85.62
N ALA A 31 15.17 -3.15 86.38
CA ALA A 31 14.57 -4.49 86.44
C ALA A 31 13.19 -4.48 87.14
N ASN A 32 12.96 -3.50 88.01
CA ASN A 32 11.73 -3.36 88.79
C ASN A 32 10.79 -2.25 88.28
N GLU A 33 11.10 -1.61 87.15
CA GLU A 33 10.23 -0.62 86.49
C GLU A 33 8.96 -1.28 85.94
N THR A 34 7.81 -0.62 86.11
CA THR A 34 6.57 -0.99 85.43
C THR A 34 6.61 -0.62 83.94
N ALA A 35 5.69 -1.16 83.14
CA ALA A 35 5.62 -0.86 81.70
C ALA A 35 5.38 0.63 81.42
N GLU A 36 4.55 1.30 82.23
CA GLU A 36 4.27 2.73 82.11
C GLU A 36 5.48 3.59 82.48
N GLU A 37 6.19 3.26 83.56
CA GLU A 37 7.43 3.95 83.96
C GLU A 37 8.53 3.77 82.92
N THR A 38 8.61 2.59 82.31
CA THR A 38 9.52 2.30 81.20
C THR A 38 9.21 3.20 79.99
N GLU A 39 7.94 3.29 79.59
CA GLU A 39 7.51 4.10 78.46
C GLU A 39 7.76 5.60 78.71
N GLN A 40 7.45 6.08 79.93
CA GLN A 40 7.69 7.46 80.32
C GLN A 40 9.19 7.79 80.32
N ARG A 41 10.04 6.91 80.84
CA ARG A 41 11.50 7.06 80.77
C ARG A 41 12.01 7.08 79.34
N HIS A 42 11.53 6.17 78.48
CA HIS A 42 11.89 6.17 77.06
C HIS A 42 11.46 7.47 76.36
N SER A 43 10.28 7.98 76.67
CA SER A 43 9.78 9.26 76.16
C SER A 43 10.68 10.42 76.59
N GLU A 44 11.01 10.51 77.89
CA GLU A 44 11.94 11.51 78.42
C GLU A 44 13.34 11.43 77.78
N ASP A 45 13.88 10.22 77.60
CA ASP A 45 15.18 10.00 76.96
C ASP A 45 15.17 10.43 75.49
N ILE A 46 14.07 10.18 74.77
CA ILE A 46 13.86 10.68 73.40
C ILE A 46 13.87 12.20 73.40
N PHE A 47 13.12 12.86 74.29
CA PHE A 47 13.09 14.33 74.37
C PHE A 47 14.45 14.92 74.72
N ARG A 48 15.17 14.35 75.70
CA ARG A 48 16.54 14.77 76.05
C ARG A 48 17.49 14.62 74.86
N THR A 49 17.34 13.54 74.09
CA THR A 49 18.15 13.28 72.90
C THR A 49 17.84 14.28 71.78
N ILE A 50 16.57 14.60 71.54
CA ILE A 50 16.14 15.61 70.57
C ILE A 50 16.69 16.99 70.98
N ALA A 51 16.53 17.39 72.23
CA ALA A 51 17.03 18.67 72.74
C ALA A 51 18.56 18.77 72.61
N ARG A 52 19.30 17.69 72.91
CA ARG A 52 20.75 17.63 72.67
C ARG A 52 21.08 17.80 71.19
N ARG A 53 20.39 17.08 70.29
CA ARG A 53 20.65 17.14 68.83
C ARG A 53 20.35 18.52 68.25
N ASN A 54 19.30 19.18 68.69
CA ASN A 54 18.95 20.53 68.21
C ASN A 54 19.99 21.58 68.65
N ASN A 55 20.67 21.35 69.77
CA ASN A 55 21.68 22.25 70.31
C ASN A 55 23.13 21.88 69.91
N THR A 56 23.35 20.86 69.07
CA THR A 56 24.70 20.49 68.60
C THR A 56 25.18 21.41 67.48
N SER A 57 26.48 21.68 67.43
CA SER A 57 27.10 22.42 66.33
C SER A 57 27.10 21.60 65.03
N ALA A 58 27.20 22.28 63.88
CA ALA A 58 27.25 21.62 62.56
C ALA A 58 28.41 20.59 62.46
N LYS A 59 29.58 20.90 63.04
CA LYS A 59 30.74 19.99 63.04
C LYS A 59 30.50 18.73 63.87
N GLU A 60 29.88 18.86 65.04
CA GLU A 60 29.52 17.70 65.87
C GLU A 60 28.42 16.85 65.20
N ALA A 61 27.49 17.48 64.49
CA ALA A 61 26.49 16.77 63.70
C ALA A 61 27.12 15.99 62.53
N GLU A 62 28.06 16.59 61.81
CA GLU A 62 28.80 15.93 60.73
C GLU A 62 29.62 14.74 61.25
N GLN A 63 30.32 14.90 62.38
CA GLN A 63 31.09 13.83 63.00
C GLN A 63 30.17 12.66 63.39
N ARG A 64 29.04 12.94 64.06
CA ARG A 64 28.05 11.91 64.41
C ARG A 64 27.52 11.19 63.16
N HIS A 65 27.17 11.91 62.10
CA HIS A 65 26.74 11.30 60.84
C HIS A 65 27.85 10.48 60.17
N SER A 66 29.12 10.83 60.37
CA SER A 66 30.26 10.02 59.93
C SER A 66 30.35 8.71 60.73
N ASP A 67 30.29 8.79 62.05
CA ASP A 67 30.36 7.63 62.95
C ASP A 67 29.19 6.67 62.73
N ASP A 68 27.96 7.19 62.55
CA ASP A 68 26.76 6.41 62.22
C ASP A 68 26.91 5.69 60.87
N ARG A 69 27.52 6.35 59.87
CA ARG A 69 27.79 5.74 58.55
C ARG A 69 28.80 4.61 58.68
N LEU A 70 29.85 4.78 59.47
CA LEU A 70 30.86 3.76 59.72
C LEU A 70 30.26 2.56 60.45
N TRP A 71 29.48 2.79 61.51
CA TRP A 71 28.80 1.72 62.25
C TRP A 71 27.82 0.94 61.36
N ALA A 72 27.01 1.65 60.56
CA ALA A 72 26.09 1.01 59.62
C ALA A 72 26.84 0.21 58.54
N SER A 73 28.00 0.67 58.08
CA SER A 73 28.83 -0.06 57.13
C SER A 73 29.45 -1.32 57.74
N ALA A 74 29.99 -1.21 58.95
CA ALA A 74 30.55 -2.34 59.69
C ALA A 74 29.50 -3.42 59.91
N ARG A 75 28.29 -3.04 60.36
CA ARG A 75 27.16 -3.95 60.54
C ARG A 75 26.77 -4.65 59.23
N ARG A 76 26.71 -3.93 58.10
CA ARG A 76 26.41 -4.53 56.79
C ARG A 76 27.49 -5.50 56.32
N ASN A 77 28.76 -5.22 56.60
CA ASN A 77 29.87 -6.09 56.21
C ASN A 77 29.90 -7.38 57.04
N SER A 78 29.40 -7.36 58.27
CA SER A 78 29.30 -8.54 59.15
C SER A 78 27.99 -9.31 59.01
N MET A 79 27.07 -8.92 58.10
CA MET A 79 25.77 -9.57 57.92
C MET A 79 25.87 -10.86 57.10
N PRO A 80 25.14 -11.94 57.47
CA PRO A 80 25.00 -13.13 56.65
C PRO A 80 24.33 -12.87 55.29
N ALA A 81 24.56 -13.77 54.34
CA ALA A 81 24.02 -13.65 52.98
C ALA A 81 22.48 -13.69 52.94
N GLU A 82 21.83 -14.51 53.77
CA GLU A 82 20.36 -14.61 53.81
C GLU A 82 19.71 -13.35 54.39
N GLU A 83 20.21 -12.85 55.53
CA GLU A 83 19.74 -11.58 56.12
C GLU A 83 19.96 -10.40 55.15
N THR A 84 21.02 -10.46 54.34
CA THR A 84 21.27 -9.47 53.28
C THR A 84 20.23 -9.53 52.16
N LYS A 85 19.77 -10.72 51.76
CA LYS A 85 18.72 -10.89 50.75
C LYS A 85 17.37 -10.39 51.28
N GLU A 86 17.02 -10.76 52.51
CA GLU A 86 15.78 -10.35 53.16
C GLU A 86 15.71 -8.82 53.29
N ARG A 87 16.77 -8.19 53.82
CA ARG A 87 16.84 -6.72 53.90
C ARG A 87 16.70 -6.05 52.53
N ARG A 88 17.32 -6.60 51.47
CA ARG A 88 17.18 -6.08 50.09
C ARG A 88 15.76 -6.24 49.55
N SER A 89 15.09 -7.35 49.89
CA SER A 89 13.68 -7.59 49.55
C SER A 89 12.78 -6.54 50.22
N ASP A 90 12.97 -6.33 51.52
CA ASP A 90 12.23 -5.34 52.29
C ASP A 90 12.47 -3.91 51.80
N ASP A 91 13.72 -3.55 51.50
CA ASP A 91 14.05 -2.26 50.91
C ASP A 91 13.35 -2.05 49.56
N ARG A 92 13.23 -3.12 48.75
CA ARG A 92 12.51 -3.09 47.48
C ARG A 92 11.01 -2.89 47.71
N LEU A 93 10.39 -3.60 48.65
CA LEU A 93 8.98 -3.45 49.00
C LEU A 93 8.68 -2.04 49.52
N ARG A 94 9.50 -1.51 50.43
CA ARG A 94 9.42 -0.13 50.92
C ARG A 94 9.54 0.90 49.80
N ALA A 95 10.41 0.66 48.81
CA ALA A 95 10.54 1.53 47.65
C ALA A 95 9.31 1.47 46.73
N ILE A 96 8.72 0.29 46.52
CA ILE A 96 7.49 0.13 45.73
C ILE A 96 6.32 0.84 46.42
N ALA A 97 6.13 0.62 47.72
CA ALA A 97 5.07 1.27 48.50
C ALA A 97 5.18 2.80 48.44
N ARG A 98 6.39 3.35 48.59
CA ARG A 98 6.64 4.79 48.40
C ARG A 98 6.26 5.26 47.01
N ARG A 99 6.68 4.56 45.95
CA ARG A 99 6.38 4.92 44.55
C ARG A 99 4.90 4.86 44.20
N ASN A 100 4.16 3.93 44.78
CA ASN A 100 2.72 3.80 44.54
C ASN A 100 1.93 4.95 45.19
N ASN A 101 2.44 5.50 46.29
CA ASN A 101 1.85 6.62 47.02
C ASN A 101 2.47 7.98 46.65
N GLU A 102 3.33 8.06 45.62
CA GLU A 102 3.92 9.32 45.16
C GLU A 102 2.88 10.21 44.47
N SER A 103 2.86 11.51 44.81
CA SER A 103 2.12 12.53 44.04
C SER A 103 2.67 12.65 42.61
N PHE A 104 1.84 13.11 41.67
CA PHE A 104 2.21 13.33 40.26
C PHE A 104 3.44 14.23 40.10
N GLU A 105 3.53 15.31 40.87
CA GLU A 105 4.66 16.24 40.81
C GLU A 105 5.97 15.58 41.26
N VAL A 106 5.93 14.87 42.39
CA VAL A 106 7.09 14.13 42.93
C VAL A 106 7.54 13.05 41.94
N LYS A 107 6.59 12.34 41.32
CA LYS A 107 6.88 11.34 40.29
C LYS A 107 7.56 11.97 39.08
N ASN A 108 7.09 13.12 38.60
CA ASN A 108 7.68 13.81 37.46
C ASN A 108 9.10 14.33 37.76
N GLN A 109 9.31 14.92 38.95
CA GLN A 109 10.64 15.37 39.39
C GLN A 109 11.63 14.20 39.51
N ARG A 110 11.19 13.07 40.08
CA ARG A 110 12.01 11.86 40.17
C ARG A 110 12.38 11.33 38.78
N GLN A 111 11.41 11.20 37.87
CA GLN A 111 11.66 10.76 36.50
C GLN A 111 12.58 11.72 35.73
N ALA A 112 12.45 13.02 35.93
CA ALA A 112 13.35 14.01 35.35
C ALA A 112 14.79 13.86 35.88
N SER A 113 14.94 13.66 37.18
CA SER A 113 16.23 13.39 37.82
C SER A 113 16.87 12.08 37.32
N ASP A 114 16.07 11.02 37.14
CA ASP A 114 16.52 9.73 36.58
C ASP A 114 16.98 9.88 35.12
N ARG A 115 16.25 10.67 34.31
CA ARG A 115 16.66 11.01 32.94
C ARG A 115 17.99 11.76 32.93
N LEU A 116 18.16 12.76 33.79
CA LEU A 116 19.38 13.56 33.88
C LEU A 116 20.58 12.72 34.34
N ARG A 117 20.39 11.83 35.33
CA ARG A 117 21.42 10.87 35.76
C ARG A 117 21.85 9.95 34.62
N THR A 118 20.89 9.45 33.84
CA THR A 118 21.15 8.58 32.67
C THR A 118 21.88 9.34 31.56
N LEU A 119 21.51 10.60 31.32
CA LEU A 119 22.19 11.45 30.34
C LEU A 119 23.64 11.75 30.74
N ASN A 120 23.90 11.95 32.03
CA ASN A 120 25.25 12.22 32.53
C ASN A 120 26.12 10.95 32.63
N SER A 121 25.53 9.78 32.83
CA SER A 121 26.30 8.53 32.90
C SER A 121 26.71 8.01 31.53
N ARG A 122 25.85 8.13 30.50
CA ARG A 122 26.08 7.57 29.15
C ARG A 122 27.39 7.99 28.47
N PRO A 123 27.85 9.26 28.55
CA PRO A 123 29.10 9.70 27.92
C PRO A 123 30.35 9.19 28.62
N ILE A 124 30.24 8.78 29.88
CA ILE A 124 31.35 8.33 30.74
C ILE A 124 31.45 6.78 30.73
N GLU A 125 30.49 6.08 30.11
CA GLU A 125 30.51 4.62 29.96
C GLU A 125 31.73 4.16 29.15
N SER A 126 32.42 3.12 29.61
CA SER A 126 33.43 2.44 28.79
C SER A 126 32.78 1.67 27.65
N ASN A 127 33.56 1.34 26.61
CA ASN A 127 33.06 0.55 25.47
C ASN A 127 32.49 -0.81 25.92
N GLU A 128 33.15 -1.52 26.83
CA GLU A 128 32.64 -2.78 27.38
C GLU A 128 31.31 -2.61 28.13
N GLN A 129 31.18 -1.55 28.94
CA GLN A 129 29.94 -1.26 29.66
C GLN A 129 28.80 -0.92 28.69
N ARG A 130 29.11 -0.17 27.63
CA ARG A 130 28.16 0.18 26.56
C ARG A 130 27.68 -1.06 25.81
N GLU A 131 28.59 -1.95 25.43
CA GLU A 131 28.26 -3.20 24.74
C GLU A 131 27.41 -4.13 25.60
N ARG A 132 27.78 -4.34 26.87
CA ARG A 132 26.98 -5.12 27.83
C ARG A 132 25.57 -4.54 27.96
N ARG A 133 25.43 -3.21 28.06
CA ARG A 133 24.11 -2.55 28.12
C ARG A 133 23.29 -2.77 26.85
N ILE A 134 23.89 -2.62 25.67
CA ILE A 134 23.19 -2.89 24.39
C ILE A 134 22.76 -4.35 24.32
N HIS A 135 23.65 -5.28 24.66
CA HIS A 135 23.35 -6.71 24.66
C HIS A 135 22.18 -7.05 25.61
N CYS A 136 22.21 -6.56 26.86
CA CYS A 136 21.11 -6.74 27.81
C CYS A 136 19.79 -6.13 27.30
N ASN A 137 19.84 -4.95 26.67
CA ASN A 137 18.65 -4.32 26.09
C ASN A 137 18.07 -5.13 24.94
N THR A 138 18.92 -5.68 24.07
CA THR A 138 18.51 -6.54 22.96
C THR A 138 17.84 -7.81 23.47
N LEU A 139 18.46 -8.48 24.44
CA LEU A 139 17.91 -9.70 25.06
C LEU A 139 16.56 -9.41 25.75
N GLY A 140 16.46 -8.29 26.48
CA GLY A 140 15.21 -7.85 27.11
C GLY A 140 14.11 -7.58 26.09
N ASN A 141 14.43 -6.94 24.96
CA ASN A 141 13.47 -6.72 23.88
C ASN A 141 13.05 -8.02 23.20
N GLN A 142 13.97 -8.96 22.96
CA GLN A 142 13.64 -10.27 22.41
C GLN A 142 12.68 -11.04 23.32
N ASN A 143 12.96 -11.09 24.63
CA ASN A 143 12.07 -11.73 25.60
C ASN A 143 10.70 -11.06 25.66
N ARG A 144 10.64 -9.73 25.58
CA ARG A 144 9.38 -8.99 25.53
C ARG A 144 8.57 -9.34 24.28
N ILE A 145 9.20 -9.36 23.10
CA ILE A 145 8.54 -9.71 21.83
C ILE A 145 8.12 -11.19 21.81
N GLY A 146 8.93 -12.08 22.37
CA GLY A 146 8.59 -13.51 22.48
C GLY A 146 7.40 -13.79 23.40
N ALA A 147 7.18 -12.93 24.41
CA ALA A 147 6.04 -12.99 25.33
C ALA A 147 4.86 -12.08 24.91
N GLU A 148 4.90 -11.45 23.73
CA GLU A 148 3.83 -10.55 23.27
C GLU A 148 2.53 -11.33 22.99
N THR A 149 1.40 -10.79 23.46
CA THR A 149 0.08 -11.24 23.02
C THR A 149 -0.19 -10.81 21.58
N PHE A 150 -1.13 -11.48 20.91
CA PHE A 150 -1.48 -11.18 19.52
C PHE A 150 -1.89 -9.71 19.31
N ASP A 151 -2.74 -9.17 20.19
CA ASP A 151 -3.22 -7.78 20.10
C ASP A 151 -2.09 -6.76 20.37
N ALA A 152 -1.22 -7.05 21.34
CA ALA A 152 -0.06 -6.20 21.62
C ALA A 152 0.90 -6.16 20.41
N ARG A 153 1.13 -7.31 19.76
CA ARG A 153 1.93 -7.41 18.53
C ARG A 153 1.31 -6.62 17.38
N ARG A 154 -0.02 -6.75 17.17
CA ARG A 154 -0.75 -5.99 16.14
C ARG A 154 -0.61 -4.49 16.33
N ASN A 155 -0.82 -4.00 17.56
CA ASN A 155 -0.71 -2.59 17.90
C ASN A 155 0.71 -2.05 17.73
N ARG A 156 1.74 -2.81 18.14
CA ARG A 156 3.15 -2.42 17.92
C ARG A 156 3.48 -2.27 16.44
N LEU A 157 3.10 -3.25 15.61
CA LEU A 157 3.34 -3.21 14.16
C LEU A 157 2.59 -2.08 13.46
N GLN A 158 1.41 -1.69 13.96
CA GLN A 158 0.66 -0.54 13.44
C GLN A 158 1.35 0.79 13.80
N LEU A 159 1.83 0.93 15.04
CA LEU A 159 2.59 2.11 15.47
C LEU A 159 3.96 2.22 14.76
N GLU A 160 4.63 1.10 14.51
CA GLU A 160 5.87 1.06 13.72
C GLU A 160 5.62 1.52 12.27
N ARG A 161 4.54 1.06 11.63
CA ARG A 161 4.12 1.52 10.30
C ARG A 161 3.87 3.03 10.26
N MET A 162 3.15 3.57 11.25
CA MET A 162 2.89 5.02 11.36
C MET A 162 4.19 5.82 11.51
N ARG A 163 5.12 5.37 12.36
CA ARG A 163 6.42 6.04 12.57
C ARG A 163 7.31 5.98 11.33
N GLN A 164 7.35 4.84 10.64
CA GLN A 164 8.09 4.72 9.38
C GLN A 164 7.48 5.59 8.27
N GLY A 165 6.15 5.69 8.19
CA GLY A 165 5.47 6.60 7.28
C GLY A 165 5.82 8.07 7.53
N SER A 166 5.83 8.50 8.80
CA SER A 166 6.16 9.88 9.18
C SER A 166 7.62 10.27 8.91
N LEU A 167 8.59 9.35 9.02
CA LEU A 167 10.00 9.63 8.73
C LEU A 167 10.29 9.71 7.22
N ARG A 168 9.54 8.95 6.40
CA ARG A 168 9.70 8.90 4.93
C ARG A 168 9.11 10.12 4.21
N ALA A 169 8.13 10.79 4.80
CA ALA A 169 7.52 12.01 4.23
C ALA A 169 8.49 13.22 4.18
N SER A 170 9.59 13.19 4.94
CA SER A 170 10.52 14.32 5.11
C SER A 170 11.69 14.41 4.12
N ASN A 171 11.92 13.42 3.24
CA ASN A 171 13.10 13.39 2.36
C ASN A 171 12.73 13.47 0.87
N TRP A 172 12.80 14.66 0.29
CA TRP A 172 12.61 14.93 -1.14
C TRP A 172 13.61 14.19 -2.05
N LEU A 173 14.79 13.84 -1.54
CA LEU A 173 15.85 13.14 -2.30
C LEU A 173 15.48 11.71 -2.72
N TYR A 174 14.41 11.11 -2.17
CA TYR A 174 14.12 9.68 -2.36
C TYR A 174 13.23 9.38 -3.57
N LEU A 175 12.59 10.36 -4.22
CA LEU A 175 11.64 10.12 -5.32
C LEU A 175 12.23 10.29 -6.74
N LYS A 176 13.52 10.62 -6.86
CA LYS A 176 14.18 10.67 -8.17
C LYS A 176 14.26 9.25 -8.72
N ASP A 177 13.64 9.01 -9.86
CA ASP A 177 13.56 7.72 -10.57
C ASP A 177 12.69 6.61 -9.90
N GLU A 178 12.02 6.89 -8.78
CA GLU A 178 11.06 5.95 -8.13
C GLU A 178 9.84 5.62 -9.02
N THR A 179 9.50 6.45 -10.01
CA THR A 179 8.47 6.13 -11.02
C THR A 179 8.79 4.85 -11.80
N PHE A 180 10.08 4.50 -11.96
CA PHE A 180 10.50 3.25 -12.60
C PHE A 180 10.52 2.06 -11.62
N HIS A 181 10.35 2.31 -10.33
CA HIS A 181 10.31 1.33 -9.23
C HIS A 181 8.99 1.40 -8.47
N TYR A 182 7.87 1.52 -9.19
CA TYR A 182 6.53 1.59 -8.60
C TYR A 182 6.29 0.46 -7.57
N ASP A 183 6.08 0.84 -6.31
CA ASP A 183 5.67 -0.05 -5.22
C ASP A 183 4.18 0.21 -4.88
N PRO A 184 3.26 -0.71 -5.23
CA PRO A 184 1.83 -0.55 -4.96
C PRO A 184 1.47 -0.49 -3.46
N ASN A 185 2.40 -0.81 -2.56
CA ASN A 185 2.21 -0.67 -1.11
C ASN A 185 2.57 0.72 -0.59
N PHE A 186 3.10 1.59 -1.46
CA PHE A 186 3.49 2.95 -1.14
C PHE A 186 2.33 3.92 -1.37
N ASP A 187 2.08 4.77 -0.39
CA ASP A 187 0.94 5.70 -0.41
C ASP A 187 1.32 7.01 -1.10
N TYR A 188 1.56 6.93 -2.41
CA TYR A 188 1.95 8.05 -3.26
C TYR A 188 1.05 9.30 -3.14
N PRO A 189 -0.29 9.19 -2.97
CA PRO A 189 -1.16 10.36 -2.79
C PRO A 189 -0.85 11.23 -1.56
N ASN A 190 -0.21 10.67 -0.54
CA ASN A 190 0.11 11.38 0.71
C ASN A 190 1.43 12.17 0.65
N PHE A 191 2.14 12.14 -0.48
CA PHE A 191 3.36 12.94 -0.66
C PHE A 191 2.97 14.38 -1.03
N PRO A 192 3.26 15.38 -0.19
CA PRO A 192 2.91 16.78 -0.45
C PRO A 192 3.62 17.35 -1.69
N GLN A 193 4.60 16.63 -2.25
CA GLN A 193 5.34 17.01 -3.45
C GLN A 193 4.76 16.41 -4.74
N ILE A 194 3.88 15.40 -4.65
CA ILE A 194 3.18 14.82 -5.82
C ILE A 194 1.85 15.59 -5.98
N VAL A 195 1.95 16.81 -6.50
CA VAL A 195 0.78 17.65 -6.80
C VAL A 195 0.52 17.58 -8.31
N ILE A 196 -0.28 16.60 -8.73
CA ILE A 196 -0.71 16.47 -10.13
C ILE A 196 -1.73 17.57 -10.49
N GLY A 197 -2.45 18.10 -9.49
CA GLY A 197 -3.48 19.13 -9.68
C GLY A 197 -4.80 18.55 -10.21
N SER A 198 -5.83 19.39 -10.29
CA SER A 198 -7.10 19.05 -10.95
C SER A 198 -7.00 19.28 -12.45
N MET A 199 -7.81 18.57 -13.24
CA MET A 199 -7.93 18.80 -14.70
C MET A 199 -8.74 20.06 -15.01
N SER A 200 -8.24 21.22 -14.59
CA SER A 200 -8.92 22.52 -14.70
C SER A 200 -8.63 23.25 -16.01
N SER A 201 -7.56 22.90 -16.71
CA SER A 201 -7.19 23.52 -17.98
C SER A 201 -7.93 22.84 -19.13
N LYS A 202 -8.39 23.62 -20.12
CA LYS A 202 -9.04 23.08 -21.33
C LYS A 202 -8.18 23.37 -22.55
N CYS A 203 -7.98 22.37 -23.40
CA CYS A 203 -7.32 22.56 -24.68
C CYS A 203 -8.19 23.43 -25.61
N PRO A 204 -7.64 24.52 -26.19
CA PRO A 204 -8.40 25.42 -27.05
C PRO A 204 -8.79 24.79 -28.40
N PHE A 205 -8.13 23.71 -28.82
CA PHE A 205 -8.36 23.10 -30.14
C PHE A 205 -9.37 21.94 -30.10
N CYS A 206 -9.25 21.05 -29.10
CA CYS A 206 -10.04 19.81 -29.04
C CYS A 206 -10.92 19.67 -27.79
N GLY A 207 -10.93 20.68 -26.91
CA GLY A 207 -11.75 20.68 -25.68
C GLY A 207 -11.32 19.69 -24.59
N ALA A 208 -10.21 18.98 -24.77
CA ALA A 208 -9.68 18.05 -23.77
C ALA A 208 -9.38 18.78 -22.44
N GLN A 209 -9.79 18.18 -21.33
CA GLN A 209 -9.41 18.59 -19.99
C GLN A 209 -7.98 18.14 -19.72
N LYS A 210 -7.19 19.04 -19.15
CA LYS A 210 -5.75 18.88 -18.93
C LYS A 210 -5.39 19.31 -17.52
N VAL A 211 -4.37 18.66 -16.95
CA VAL A 211 -3.73 19.21 -15.75
C VAL A 211 -2.77 20.34 -16.13
N GLU A 212 -2.53 21.27 -15.21
CA GLU A 212 -1.79 22.51 -15.48
C GLU A 212 -0.37 22.27 -16.04
N ALA A 213 0.31 21.23 -15.55
CA ALA A 213 1.67 20.88 -15.96
C ALA A 213 1.76 20.01 -17.24
N GLU A 214 0.63 19.63 -17.85
CA GLU A 214 0.65 18.81 -19.07
C GLU A 214 1.07 19.59 -20.32
N THR A 215 1.92 18.97 -21.15
CA THR A 215 2.36 19.55 -22.42
C THR A 215 1.19 19.87 -23.34
N SER A 216 1.23 21.00 -24.05
CA SER A 216 0.18 21.46 -24.96
C SER A 216 -0.16 20.43 -26.05
N GLY A 217 0.83 19.68 -26.51
CA GLY A 217 0.71 18.66 -27.56
C GLY A 217 0.04 17.35 -27.13
N LEU A 218 -0.12 17.07 -25.83
CA LEU A 218 -0.51 15.73 -25.36
C LEU A 218 -1.87 15.26 -25.87
N CYS A 219 -2.82 16.15 -26.16
CA CYS A 219 -4.19 15.76 -26.53
C CYS A 219 -4.47 15.76 -28.05
N CYS A 220 -3.91 16.68 -28.81
CA CYS A 220 -4.22 16.84 -30.25
C CYS A 220 -3.02 17.37 -31.03
N SER A 221 -1.81 17.18 -30.50
CA SER A 221 -0.57 17.70 -31.09
C SER A 221 -0.66 19.20 -31.40
N SER A 222 -1.23 19.98 -30.47
CA SER A 222 -1.46 21.43 -30.61
C SER A 222 -2.39 21.82 -31.76
N GLY A 223 -3.42 21.02 -32.01
CA GLY A 223 -4.45 21.27 -33.01
C GLY A 223 -4.20 20.60 -34.36
N ASN A 224 -3.10 19.85 -34.50
CA ASN A 224 -2.78 19.13 -35.73
C ASN A 224 -3.58 17.83 -35.90
N VAL A 225 -4.21 17.30 -34.84
CA VAL A 225 -5.03 16.08 -34.90
C VAL A 225 -6.50 16.43 -34.75
N SER A 226 -7.25 16.24 -35.84
CA SER A 226 -8.71 16.36 -35.88
C SER A 226 -9.32 15.01 -36.26
N LEU A 227 -10.06 14.41 -35.33
CA LEU A 227 -10.73 13.11 -35.50
C LEU A 227 -12.23 13.28 -35.30
N GLN A 228 -13.03 12.48 -36.02
CA GLN A 228 -14.47 12.44 -35.83
C GLN A 228 -14.82 12.02 -34.39
N GLU A 229 -15.79 12.67 -33.76
CA GLU A 229 -16.22 12.33 -32.40
C GLU A 229 -16.78 10.90 -32.30
N LEU A 230 -16.53 10.24 -31.17
CA LEU A 230 -17.05 8.89 -30.94
C LEU A 230 -18.56 8.95 -30.68
N PRO A 231 -19.36 8.07 -31.31
CA PRO A 231 -20.77 7.96 -30.99
C PRO A 231 -20.96 7.50 -29.54
N GLN A 232 -22.14 7.76 -28.98
CA GLN A 232 -22.47 7.25 -27.65
C GLN A 232 -22.47 5.72 -27.62
N LEU A 233 -21.94 5.18 -26.52
CA LEU A 233 -21.92 3.74 -26.26
C LEU A 233 -23.34 3.16 -26.26
N PRO A 234 -23.57 1.99 -26.87
CA PRO A 234 -24.84 1.30 -26.81
C PRO A 234 -25.13 0.76 -25.40
N LYS A 235 -26.42 0.53 -25.08
CA LYS A 235 -26.82 -0.20 -23.87
C LYS A 235 -26.66 -1.70 -24.10
N PRO A 236 -26.24 -2.50 -23.09
CA PRO A 236 -26.08 -2.12 -21.68
C PRO A 236 -24.72 -1.49 -21.33
N LEU A 237 -23.75 -1.48 -22.25
CA LEU A 237 -22.37 -1.07 -21.98
C LEU A 237 -22.28 0.35 -21.39
N LYS A 238 -23.04 1.31 -21.93
CA LYS A 238 -23.11 2.67 -21.40
C LYS A 238 -23.45 2.72 -19.90
N SER A 239 -24.56 2.08 -19.51
CA SER A 239 -25.02 2.07 -18.11
C SER A 239 -24.01 1.41 -17.16
N LEU A 240 -23.32 0.37 -17.64
CA LEU A 240 -22.29 -0.35 -16.87
C LEU A 240 -21.00 0.46 -16.69
N MET A 241 -20.61 1.24 -17.71
CA MET A 241 -19.45 2.13 -17.66
C MET A 241 -19.69 3.35 -16.76
N GLU A 242 -20.91 3.89 -16.77
CA GLU A 242 -21.31 5.04 -15.94
C GLU A 242 -21.59 4.68 -14.47
N GLY A 243 -21.68 3.38 -14.13
CA GLY A 243 -21.98 2.93 -12.77
C GLY A 243 -23.47 2.92 -12.41
N ASN A 244 -24.35 3.09 -13.40
CA ASN A 244 -25.80 3.19 -13.22
C ASN A 244 -26.51 1.83 -13.12
N ASP A 245 -25.80 0.72 -13.40
CA ASP A 245 -26.34 -0.64 -13.31
C ASP A 245 -25.82 -1.37 -12.05
N PRO A 246 -26.64 -2.20 -11.36
CA PRO A 246 -26.20 -2.97 -10.19
C PRO A 246 -24.95 -3.85 -10.42
N LYS A 247 -24.76 -4.33 -11.65
CA LYS A 247 -23.62 -5.17 -12.05
C LYS A 247 -22.39 -4.36 -12.48
N SER A 248 -22.44 -3.02 -12.47
CA SER A 248 -21.34 -2.15 -12.93
C SER A 248 -20.03 -2.43 -12.18
N LYS A 249 -20.08 -2.59 -10.86
CA LYS A 249 -18.89 -2.90 -10.04
C LYS A 249 -18.23 -4.23 -10.44
N GLU A 250 -19.05 -5.23 -10.70
CA GLU A 250 -18.58 -6.55 -11.15
C GLU A 250 -17.98 -6.47 -12.55
N PHE A 251 -18.69 -5.79 -13.46
CA PHE A 251 -18.28 -5.57 -14.84
C PHE A 251 -16.93 -4.84 -14.92
N LEU A 252 -16.80 -3.66 -14.29
CA LEU A 252 -15.56 -2.87 -14.33
C LEU A 252 -14.36 -3.63 -13.77
N ARG A 253 -14.55 -4.41 -12.69
CA ARG A 253 -13.51 -5.28 -12.12
C ARG A 253 -13.05 -6.38 -13.10
N MET A 254 -13.94 -6.83 -13.98
CA MET A 254 -13.71 -7.95 -14.90
C MET A 254 -13.78 -7.54 -16.37
N ILE A 255 -13.69 -6.25 -16.70
CA ILE A 255 -13.95 -5.71 -18.04
C ILE A 255 -13.08 -6.37 -19.12
N ARG A 256 -11.82 -6.65 -18.78
CA ARG A 256 -10.88 -7.35 -19.67
C ARG A 256 -11.36 -8.76 -20.00
N LYS A 257 -11.92 -9.49 -19.01
CA LYS A 257 -12.48 -10.84 -19.25
C LYS A 257 -13.69 -10.77 -20.16
N TYR A 258 -14.59 -9.82 -19.93
CA TYR A 258 -15.74 -9.61 -20.80
C TYR A 258 -15.31 -9.30 -22.23
N ASN A 259 -14.31 -8.43 -22.43
CA ASN A 259 -13.79 -8.17 -23.78
C ASN A 259 -13.18 -9.43 -24.42
N SER A 260 -12.38 -10.19 -23.65
CA SER A 260 -11.79 -11.45 -24.13
C SER A 260 -12.82 -12.51 -24.53
N SER A 261 -14.05 -12.47 -23.99
CA SER A 261 -15.13 -13.37 -24.40
C SER A 261 -15.66 -13.09 -25.82
N PHE A 262 -15.44 -11.88 -26.35
CA PHE A 262 -15.97 -11.45 -27.65
C PHE A 262 -14.91 -11.25 -28.74
N GLN A 263 -13.62 -11.24 -28.38
CA GLN A 263 -12.52 -11.02 -29.32
C GLN A 263 -12.58 -11.98 -30.53
N ASN A 264 -12.41 -11.42 -31.73
CA ASN A 264 -12.42 -12.16 -33.00
C ASN A 264 -11.06 -12.76 -33.34
N THR A 265 -10.01 -12.19 -32.75
CA THR A 265 -8.62 -12.51 -33.08
C THR A 265 -7.91 -13.12 -31.88
N SER A 266 -6.96 -14.00 -32.19
CA SER A 266 -6.04 -14.56 -31.20
C SER A 266 -4.82 -13.65 -31.05
N PHE A 267 -4.18 -13.71 -29.89
CA PHE A 267 -2.99 -12.94 -29.56
C PHE A 267 -1.76 -13.86 -29.64
N GLY A 268 -0.74 -13.50 -30.42
CA GLY A 268 0.44 -14.33 -30.64
C GLY A 268 1.77 -13.57 -30.49
N THR A 269 2.83 -14.31 -30.16
CA THR A 269 4.21 -13.81 -30.11
C THR A 269 5.12 -14.67 -30.98
N SER A 270 6.19 -14.10 -31.53
CA SER A 270 7.16 -14.83 -32.38
C SER A 270 8.02 -15.82 -31.59
N LEU A 271 8.15 -15.65 -30.28
CA LEU A 271 8.93 -16.52 -29.40
C LEU A 271 8.03 -17.29 -28.43
N PRO A 272 8.41 -18.54 -28.08
CA PRO A 272 7.72 -19.34 -27.07
C PRO A 272 7.80 -18.67 -25.70
N MET A 273 6.77 -18.88 -24.88
CA MET A 273 6.66 -18.26 -23.56
C MET A 273 7.79 -18.74 -22.64
N LEU A 274 8.56 -17.81 -22.09
CA LEU A 274 9.60 -18.11 -21.10
C LEU A 274 8.96 -18.44 -19.76
N HIS A 275 9.05 -19.70 -19.34
CA HIS A 275 8.74 -20.10 -17.96
C HIS A 275 9.87 -19.60 -17.02
N SER A 276 9.69 -18.47 -16.34
CA SER A 276 10.69 -18.01 -15.36
C SER A 276 10.48 -18.67 -13.99
N THR A 277 11.52 -19.33 -13.50
CA THR A 277 11.69 -19.74 -12.11
C THR A 277 11.90 -18.50 -11.23
N GLY A 278 11.06 -18.31 -10.21
CA GLY A 278 11.29 -17.34 -9.12
C GLY A 278 10.46 -16.06 -9.11
N PHE A 279 10.13 -15.49 -10.28
CA PHE A 279 9.18 -14.37 -10.41
C PHE A 279 7.96 -14.85 -11.23
N LYS A 280 6.73 -14.58 -10.79
CA LYS A 280 5.50 -14.93 -11.51
C LYS A 280 4.87 -13.69 -12.17
N PRO A 281 5.44 -13.11 -13.25
CA PRO A 281 4.63 -12.30 -14.15
C PRO A 281 3.69 -13.25 -14.89
N THR A 282 2.43 -12.86 -15.09
CA THR A 282 1.41 -13.73 -15.72
C THR A 282 1.77 -14.11 -17.16
N PHE A 283 2.67 -13.36 -17.82
CA PHE A 283 3.33 -13.70 -19.09
C PHE A 283 4.58 -12.81 -19.28
N ARG A 284 5.57 -13.29 -20.06
CA ARG A 284 6.73 -12.51 -20.52
C ARG A 284 6.77 -12.58 -22.03
N ILE A 285 6.56 -11.43 -22.70
CA ILE A 285 6.59 -11.31 -24.16
C ILE A 285 7.96 -10.79 -24.56
N GLN A 286 8.61 -11.45 -25.52
CA GLN A 286 9.84 -10.98 -26.14
C GLN A 286 9.54 -10.78 -27.63
N SER A 287 9.94 -9.62 -28.17
CA SER A 287 9.62 -9.14 -29.53
C SER A 287 8.20 -8.56 -29.69
N GLN A 288 7.80 -8.38 -30.95
CA GLN A 288 6.55 -7.80 -31.40
C GLN A 288 5.35 -8.72 -31.15
N VAL A 289 4.22 -8.11 -30.85
CA VAL A 289 2.93 -8.75 -30.60
C VAL A 289 2.11 -8.69 -31.88
N TYR A 290 1.46 -9.78 -32.27
CA TYR A 290 0.60 -9.80 -33.46
C TYR A 290 -0.79 -10.32 -33.11
N HIS A 291 -1.82 -9.69 -33.69
CA HIS A 291 -3.15 -10.29 -33.75
C HIS A 291 -3.22 -11.27 -34.91
N LYS A 292 -3.72 -12.47 -34.62
CA LYS A 292 -3.84 -13.56 -35.57
C LYS A 292 -5.30 -13.91 -35.77
N ALA A 293 -5.76 -13.80 -37.01
CA ALA A 293 -7.04 -14.33 -37.44
C ALA A 293 -6.90 -15.82 -37.75
N GLY A 294 -7.77 -16.63 -37.16
CA GLY A 294 -7.91 -18.05 -37.49
C GLY A 294 -8.98 -18.29 -38.55
N SER A 295 -9.13 -19.56 -38.92
CA SER A 295 -10.20 -20.02 -39.81
C SER A 295 -11.60 -19.78 -39.21
N LEU A 296 -12.61 -19.71 -40.07
CA LEU A 296 -14.01 -19.55 -39.64
C LEU A 296 -14.59 -20.84 -39.06
N MET A 297 -13.93 -22.00 -39.26
CA MET A 297 -14.25 -23.26 -38.59
C MET A 297 -12.99 -23.92 -38.02
N SER A 298 -13.13 -24.56 -36.86
CA SER A 298 -12.08 -25.39 -36.27
C SER A 298 -11.91 -26.73 -37.02
N LEU A 299 -10.73 -27.33 -36.89
CA LEU A 299 -10.45 -28.70 -37.32
C LEU A 299 -11.41 -29.71 -36.66
N PRO A 300 -11.67 -30.88 -37.28
CA PRO A 300 -12.43 -31.94 -36.64
C PRO A 300 -11.86 -32.27 -35.27
N ASN A 301 -12.71 -32.27 -34.22
CA ASN A 301 -12.38 -32.44 -32.80
C ASN A 301 -11.84 -31.22 -32.03
N GLU A 302 -11.76 -30.04 -32.64
CA GLU A 302 -11.47 -28.80 -31.93
C GLU A 302 -12.75 -28.01 -31.64
N GLU A 303 -12.89 -27.53 -30.40
CA GLU A 303 -14.03 -26.73 -29.99
C GLU A 303 -13.87 -25.25 -30.40
N ALA A 304 -15.00 -24.57 -30.65
CA ALA A 304 -15.00 -23.21 -31.19
C ALA A 304 -14.27 -22.15 -30.35
N LYS A 305 -13.51 -21.26 -31.01
CA LYS A 305 -12.75 -20.17 -30.37
C LYS A 305 -12.76 -18.92 -31.24
N PHE A 306 -12.61 -17.75 -30.60
CA PHE A 306 -12.48 -16.46 -31.28
C PHE A 306 -13.63 -16.21 -32.27
N LEU A 307 -13.30 -15.82 -33.50
CA LEU A 307 -14.23 -15.58 -34.58
C LEU A 307 -15.20 -16.75 -34.82
N TYR A 308 -14.73 -18.01 -34.75
CA TYR A 308 -15.57 -19.20 -34.97
C TYR A 308 -16.77 -19.28 -33.99
N ILE A 309 -16.70 -18.65 -32.82
CA ILE A 309 -17.83 -18.67 -31.89
C ILE A 309 -19.08 -18.03 -32.51
N TYR A 310 -18.94 -17.01 -33.37
CA TYR A 310 -20.08 -16.36 -34.04
C TYR A 310 -20.73 -17.24 -35.12
N PHE A 311 -20.14 -18.38 -35.45
CA PHE A 311 -20.62 -19.34 -36.45
C PHE A 311 -21.24 -20.59 -35.82
N LEU A 312 -21.55 -20.55 -34.52
CA LEU A 312 -22.28 -21.63 -33.87
C LEU A 312 -23.77 -21.55 -34.22
N GLU A 313 -24.46 -22.69 -34.18
CA GLU A 313 -25.83 -22.86 -34.67
C GLU A 313 -26.87 -21.95 -33.98
N ASN A 314 -26.63 -21.56 -32.73
CA ASN A 314 -27.54 -20.69 -32.00
C ASN A 314 -26.83 -19.81 -30.97
N ASP A 315 -27.48 -18.70 -30.62
CA ASP A 315 -26.97 -17.69 -29.69
C ASP A 315 -26.73 -18.25 -28.27
N ASP A 316 -27.50 -19.26 -27.83
CA ASP A 316 -27.29 -19.91 -26.54
C ASP A 316 -25.99 -20.72 -26.51
N ALA A 317 -25.65 -21.40 -27.61
CA ALA A 317 -24.42 -22.14 -27.78
C ALA A 317 -23.22 -21.19 -27.77
N GLU A 318 -23.33 -20.03 -28.42
CA GLU A 318 -22.32 -18.97 -28.33
C GLU A 318 -22.07 -18.52 -26.89
N ALA A 319 -23.13 -18.11 -26.20
CA ALA A 319 -23.03 -17.59 -24.84
C ALA A 319 -22.47 -18.65 -23.88
N LYS A 320 -22.92 -19.90 -24.01
CA LYS A 320 -22.39 -21.04 -23.26
C LYS A 320 -20.91 -21.25 -23.55
N ARG A 321 -20.51 -21.20 -24.83
CA ARG A 321 -19.11 -21.37 -25.24
C ARG A 321 -18.21 -20.28 -24.66
N ARG A 322 -18.66 -19.02 -24.71
CA ARG A 322 -17.95 -17.86 -24.13
C ARG A 322 -17.74 -18.01 -22.62
N CYS A 323 -18.76 -18.50 -21.90
CA CYS A 323 -18.67 -18.77 -20.47
C CYS A 323 -17.72 -19.93 -20.12
N THR A 324 -17.66 -20.96 -20.98
CA THR A 324 -16.73 -22.08 -20.80
C THR A 324 -15.28 -21.64 -21.03
N LEU A 325 -15.03 -20.84 -22.07
CA LEU A 325 -13.68 -20.36 -22.42
C LEU A 325 -13.14 -19.37 -21.37
N ILE A 326 -13.98 -18.46 -20.88
CA ILE A 326 -13.58 -17.43 -19.92
C ILE A 326 -14.35 -17.64 -18.61
N PRO A 327 -13.84 -18.49 -17.70
CA PRO A 327 -14.56 -18.79 -16.47
C PRO A 327 -14.66 -17.57 -15.55
N ARG A 328 -15.72 -17.58 -14.73
CA ARG A 328 -16.09 -16.51 -13.77
C ARG A 328 -16.73 -15.26 -14.40
N THR A 329 -17.15 -15.30 -15.66
CA THR A 329 -18.03 -14.27 -16.24
C THR A 329 -19.49 -14.55 -15.92
N THR A 330 -20.30 -13.51 -15.74
CA THR A 330 -21.74 -13.65 -15.51
C THR A 330 -22.45 -13.97 -16.82
N LYS A 331 -23.14 -15.12 -16.91
CA LYS A 331 -23.84 -15.55 -18.13
C LYS A 331 -24.81 -14.49 -18.67
N SER A 332 -25.64 -13.90 -17.80
CA SER A 332 -26.60 -12.86 -18.20
C SER A 332 -25.96 -11.60 -18.79
N LEU A 333 -24.75 -11.23 -18.37
CA LEU A 333 -24.01 -10.12 -18.99
C LEU A 333 -23.44 -10.52 -20.34
N ILE A 334 -22.93 -11.75 -20.47
CA ILE A 334 -22.47 -12.29 -21.77
C ILE A 334 -23.63 -12.29 -22.77
N GLU A 335 -24.79 -12.81 -22.41
CA GLU A 335 -26.00 -12.81 -23.26
C GLU A 335 -26.40 -11.37 -23.66
N SER A 336 -26.37 -10.43 -22.70
CA SER A 336 -26.71 -9.03 -22.97
C SER A 336 -25.71 -8.33 -23.90
N PHE A 337 -24.41 -8.57 -23.72
CA PHE A 337 -23.37 -8.02 -24.60
C PHE A 337 -23.39 -8.68 -25.98
N GLN A 338 -23.66 -9.97 -26.05
CA GLN A 338 -23.80 -10.69 -27.31
C GLN A 338 -24.93 -10.09 -28.13
N LYS A 339 -26.12 -9.94 -27.54
CA LYS A 339 -27.25 -9.27 -28.18
C LYS A 339 -26.89 -7.87 -28.66
N MET A 340 -26.26 -7.06 -27.80
CA MET A 340 -25.81 -5.72 -28.16
C MET A 340 -24.85 -5.72 -29.36
N LEU A 341 -23.87 -6.62 -29.39
CA LEU A 341 -22.92 -6.70 -30.50
C LEU A 341 -23.57 -7.22 -31.78
N HIS A 342 -24.51 -8.18 -31.70
CA HIS A 342 -25.28 -8.65 -32.86
C HIS A 342 -26.10 -7.50 -33.46
N GLU A 343 -26.64 -6.60 -32.64
CA GLU A 343 -27.47 -5.47 -33.09
C GLU A 343 -26.67 -4.24 -33.55
N SER A 344 -25.44 -4.04 -33.06
CA SER A 344 -24.72 -2.78 -33.27
C SER A 344 -23.37 -2.90 -33.95
N ASN A 345 -22.71 -4.06 -33.92
CA ASN A 345 -21.38 -4.26 -34.48
C ASN A 345 -21.47 -4.73 -35.94
N HIS A 346 -21.03 -3.90 -36.87
CA HIS A 346 -21.17 -4.20 -38.30
C HIS A 346 -20.35 -5.41 -38.75
N TYR A 347 -19.20 -5.70 -38.11
CA TYR A 347 -18.44 -6.93 -38.40
C TYR A 347 -19.24 -8.17 -38.01
N VAL A 348 -19.79 -8.17 -36.79
CA VAL A 348 -20.57 -9.30 -36.27
C VAL A 348 -21.82 -9.55 -37.11
N GLN A 349 -22.53 -8.48 -37.49
CA GLN A 349 -23.69 -8.57 -38.38
C GLN A 349 -23.32 -9.24 -39.69
N LYS A 350 -22.24 -8.78 -40.33
CA LYS A 350 -21.83 -9.34 -41.61
C LYS A 350 -21.30 -10.77 -41.48
N PHE A 351 -20.63 -11.13 -40.38
CA PHE A 351 -20.26 -12.53 -40.11
C PHE A 351 -21.49 -13.44 -40.02
N LYS A 352 -22.55 -12.98 -39.35
CA LYS A 352 -23.81 -13.72 -39.25
C LYS A 352 -24.53 -13.82 -40.60
N THR A 353 -24.66 -12.72 -41.34
CA THR A 353 -25.30 -12.71 -42.67
C THR A 353 -24.56 -13.58 -43.68
N ALA A 354 -23.22 -13.60 -43.65
CA ALA A 354 -22.42 -14.42 -44.56
C ALA A 354 -22.70 -15.93 -44.43
N ILE A 355 -23.12 -16.41 -43.25
CA ILE A 355 -23.55 -17.80 -43.03
C ILE A 355 -24.93 -18.06 -43.63
N GLU A 356 -25.85 -17.12 -43.44
CA GLU A 356 -27.22 -17.22 -43.93
C GLU A 356 -27.25 -17.27 -45.47
N ASP A 357 -26.39 -16.48 -46.12
CA ASP A 357 -26.38 -16.33 -47.57
C ASP A 357 -25.57 -17.42 -48.32
N ASN A 358 -24.50 -17.98 -47.72
CA ASN A 358 -23.63 -18.95 -48.37
C ASN A 358 -23.10 -20.04 -47.41
N PRO A 359 -23.86 -21.12 -47.19
CA PRO A 359 -23.44 -22.25 -46.35
C PRO A 359 -22.36 -23.16 -46.99
N THR A 360 -21.81 -22.78 -48.15
CA THR A 360 -20.84 -23.58 -48.92
C THR A 360 -19.44 -23.55 -48.31
N GLU A 361 -18.64 -24.61 -48.54
CA GLU A 361 -17.29 -24.79 -47.95
C GLU A 361 -16.24 -23.75 -48.40
N ASP A 362 -16.54 -22.95 -49.43
CA ASP A 362 -15.62 -21.99 -50.06
C ASP A 362 -15.83 -20.51 -49.64
N LEU A 363 -16.62 -20.23 -48.59
CA LEU A 363 -16.81 -18.85 -48.12
C LEU A 363 -15.46 -18.25 -47.70
N GLN A 364 -15.16 -17.09 -48.27
CA GLN A 364 -14.05 -16.24 -47.86
C GLN A 364 -14.60 -14.88 -47.46
N ILE A 365 -14.19 -14.42 -46.29
CA ILE A 365 -14.55 -13.10 -45.76
C ILE A 365 -13.36 -12.18 -45.91
N PHE A 366 -13.59 -11.05 -46.57
CA PHE A 366 -12.58 -10.02 -46.80
C PHE A 366 -12.91 -8.78 -45.99
N ILE A 367 -11.87 -8.21 -45.39
CA ILE A 367 -11.93 -6.90 -44.74
C ILE A 367 -10.81 -6.06 -45.35
N ASN A 368 -11.20 -5.03 -46.10
CA ASN A 368 -10.28 -4.17 -46.84
C ASN A 368 -9.60 -3.15 -45.90
N ALA A 369 -8.28 -3.01 -46.03
CA ALA A 369 -7.46 -2.13 -45.21
C ALA A 369 -7.53 -0.64 -45.57
N ASP A 370 -7.84 -0.36 -46.84
CA ASP A 370 -7.69 0.93 -47.51
C ASP A 370 -9.03 1.53 -47.96
N LYS A 371 -10.11 1.16 -47.27
CA LYS A 371 -11.48 1.68 -47.42
C LYS A 371 -11.43 3.10 -47.99
N LYS A 372 -11.71 3.25 -49.29
CA LYS A 372 -11.78 4.57 -49.91
C LYS A 372 -12.86 5.33 -49.15
N LEU A 373 -12.46 6.37 -48.41
CA LEU A 373 -13.38 7.42 -48.03
C LEU A 373 -13.95 7.93 -49.35
N ILE A 374 -15.18 7.54 -49.69
CA ILE A 374 -15.90 8.21 -50.78
C ILE A 374 -16.25 9.59 -50.22
N GLU A 375 -15.31 10.52 -50.38
CA GLU A 375 -15.61 11.93 -50.41
C GLU A 375 -16.66 12.14 -51.51
N GLY A 376 -17.83 12.69 -51.14
CA GLY A 376 -18.62 13.46 -52.10
C GLY A 376 -20.00 12.96 -52.50
N TYR A 377 -20.80 12.35 -51.63
CA TYR A 377 -22.27 12.31 -51.82
C TYR A 377 -23.05 12.61 -50.53
N GLU A 378 -22.80 13.76 -49.93
CA GLU A 378 -23.84 14.47 -49.19
C GLU A 378 -24.85 15.05 -50.19
N ARG A 379 -25.94 14.31 -50.45
CA ARG A 379 -27.30 14.74 -50.89
C ARG A 379 -27.91 13.75 -51.88
N ALA A 380 -28.65 12.76 -51.37
CA ALA A 380 -29.94 12.34 -51.93
C ALA A 380 -30.59 11.33 -50.95
N PHE A 381 -31.87 11.55 -50.69
CA PHE A 381 -32.74 10.69 -49.88
C PHE A 381 -32.77 9.25 -50.44
N ASN A 382 -32.39 8.27 -49.62
CA ASN A 382 -33.09 7.00 -49.32
C ASN A 382 -32.08 5.92 -48.86
N THR A 383 -32.35 5.29 -47.71
CA THR A 383 -31.62 4.17 -47.05
C THR A 383 -30.36 4.57 -46.27
N PRO A 384 -30.17 4.18 -44.99
CA PRO A 384 -28.99 4.56 -44.24
C PRO A 384 -27.77 3.78 -44.75
N ALA A 385 -26.92 4.44 -45.51
CA ALA A 385 -25.61 3.94 -45.93
C ALA A 385 -24.66 3.89 -44.71
N LEU A 386 -24.63 2.75 -44.04
CA LEU A 386 -23.62 2.39 -43.06
C LEU A 386 -22.36 1.92 -43.80
N ASN A 387 -21.33 2.77 -43.83
CA ASN A 387 -19.91 2.44 -43.85
C ASN A 387 -19.58 1.03 -44.38
N GLU A 388 -19.76 0.86 -45.68
CA GLU A 388 -19.65 -0.39 -46.44
C GLU A 388 -18.29 -1.07 -46.21
N VAL A 389 -18.28 -2.13 -45.41
CA VAL A 389 -17.22 -3.16 -45.45
C VAL A 389 -17.65 -4.15 -46.52
N ASP A 390 -17.04 -4.14 -47.69
CA ASP A 390 -17.32 -5.17 -48.68
C ASP A 390 -16.73 -6.51 -48.23
N ILE A 391 -17.59 -7.38 -47.69
CA ILE A 391 -17.31 -8.81 -47.65
C ILE A 391 -17.63 -9.32 -49.05
N ILE A 392 -16.65 -9.21 -49.96
CA ILE A 392 -16.81 -9.75 -51.32
C ILE A 392 -16.71 -11.27 -51.23
N ILE A 393 -17.85 -11.95 -51.27
CA ILE A 393 -17.86 -13.39 -51.46
C ILE A 393 -17.44 -13.63 -52.92
N VAL A 394 -16.14 -13.95 -53.11
CA VAL A 394 -15.45 -14.28 -54.38
C VAL A 394 -14.89 -13.08 -55.19
N GLY A 395 -13.56 -12.95 -55.21
CA GLY A 395 -12.78 -12.08 -56.10
C GLY A 395 -11.26 -12.23 -55.85
N ASN A 396 -10.41 -12.18 -56.89
CA ASN A 396 -9.00 -12.62 -56.84
C ASN A 396 -7.95 -11.50 -56.57
N ASP A 397 -8.38 -10.28 -56.24
CA ASP A 397 -7.48 -9.14 -56.08
C ASP A 397 -7.41 -8.71 -54.61
N PHE A 398 -6.29 -9.01 -53.93
CA PHE A 398 -6.07 -8.68 -52.52
C PHE A 398 -4.80 -7.85 -52.33
N GLU A 399 -4.87 -6.85 -51.44
CA GLU A 399 -3.70 -6.10 -51.01
C GLU A 399 -3.03 -6.72 -49.78
N LYS A 400 -1.74 -6.42 -49.57
CA LYS A 400 -0.94 -7.04 -48.48
C LYS A 400 -1.48 -6.78 -47.06
N ARG A 401 -2.29 -5.73 -46.88
CA ARG A 401 -2.86 -5.38 -45.57
C ARG A 401 -4.23 -6.01 -45.33
N ASP A 402 -4.93 -6.46 -46.37
CA ASP A 402 -6.30 -6.95 -46.24
C ASP A 402 -6.39 -8.21 -45.37
N ILE A 403 -7.47 -8.31 -44.61
CA ILE A 403 -7.74 -9.49 -43.79
C ILE A 403 -8.57 -10.46 -44.63
N VAL A 404 -7.98 -11.62 -44.93
CA VAL A 404 -8.63 -12.70 -45.67
C VAL A 404 -8.92 -13.88 -44.74
N LEU A 405 -10.18 -14.07 -44.38
CA LEU A 405 -10.65 -15.15 -43.52
C LEU A 405 -11.25 -16.24 -44.40
N THR A 406 -10.86 -17.50 -44.19
CA THR A 406 -11.37 -18.64 -44.96
C THR A 406 -12.05 -19.65 -44.03
N ILE A 407 -13.09 -20.36 -44.51
CA ILE A 407 -13.81 -21.34 -43.68
C ILE A 407 -12.87 -22.40 -43.13
N ARG A 408 -12.19 -23.15 -44.01
CA ARG A 408 -11.27 -24.21 -43.64
C ARG A 408 -9.86 -23.81 -44.02
N SER A 409 -9.07 -23.45 -43.02
CA SER A 409 -7.63 -23.25 -43.17
C SER A 409 -6.93 -23.69 -41.90
N ASN A 410 -5.78 -24.34 -42.04
CA ASN A 410 -4.92 -24.68 -40.91
C ASN A 410 -3.95 -23.54 -40.57
N GLU A 411 -4.04 -22.41 -41.27
CA GLU A 411 -3.12 -21.29 -41.12
C GLU A 411 -3.73 -20.14 -40.33
N LEU A 412 -3.00 -19.68 -39.32
CA LEU A 412 -3.28 -18.42 -38.65
C LEU A 412 -2.64 -17.28 -39.45
N LYS A 413 -3.43 -16.32 -39.89
CA LYS A 413 -2.94 -15.14 -40.62
C LYS A 413 -2.71 -13.97 -39.68
N ASN A 414 -1.53 -13.35 -39.79
CA ASN A 414 -1.25 -12.12 -39.06
C ASN A 414 -2.07 -10.97 -39.66
N ILE A 415 -2.74 -10.21 -38.80
CA ILE A 415 -3.37 -8.96 -39.19
C ILE A 415 -2.33 -7.85 -39.09
N CYS A 416 -2.26 -7.00 -40.10
CA CYS A 416 -1.36 -5.86 -40.08
C CYS A 416 -1.74 -4.88 -38.95
N GLU A 417 -0.77 -4.43 -38.16
CA GLU A 417 -1.00 -3.50 -37.04
C GLU A 417 -1.56 -2.14 -37.48
N THR A 418 -1.33 -1.76 -38.74
CA THR A 418 -1.86 -0.53 -39.34
C THR A 418 -3.19 -0.75 -40.05
N HIS A 419 -3.81 -1.92 -39.89
CA HIS A 419 -5.12 -2.22 -40.45
C HIS A 419 -6.21 -1.50 -39.66
N ILE A 420 -7.15 -0.85 -40.37
CA ILE A 420 -8.22 -0.06 -39.76
C ILE A 420 -9.07 -0.86 -38.76
N SER A 421 -9.25 -2.16 -38.99
CA SER A 421 -10.00 -3.08 -38.12
C SER A 421 -9.16 -3.78 -37.05
N TYR A 422 -7.85 -3.52 -36.96
CA TYR A 422 -6.94 -4.26 -36.08
C TYR A 422 -7.41 -4.27 -34.63
N ASP A 423 -7.80 -3.10 -34.12
CA ASP A 423 -8.24 -2.93 -32.74
C ASP A 423 -9.70 -3.35 -32.53
N ALA A 424 -10.59 -3.07 -33.48
CA ALA A 424 -12.00 -3.44 -33.38
C ALA A 424 -12.22 -4.95 -33.31
N LEU A 425 -11.41 -5.73 -34.03
CA LEU A 425 -11.47 -7.19 -33.99
C LEU A 425 -10.92 -7.78 -32.68
N GLN A 426 -9.94 -7.13 -32.06
CA GLN A 426 -9.35 -7.58 -30.79
C GLN A 426 -10.11 -7.07 -29.55
N TYR A 427 -10.71 -5.88 -29.63
CA TYR A 427 -11.38 -5.21 -28.52
C TYR A 427 -12.86 -4.86 -28.82
N PRO A 428 -13.75 -5.84 -29.07
CA PRO A 428 -15.13 -5.55 -29.49
C PRO A 428 -15.96 -4.76 -28.47
N LEU A 429 -15.64 -4.79 -27.17
CA LEU A 429 -16.35 -3.97 -26.19
C LEU A 429 -15.82 -2.52 -26.15
N MET A 430 -14.60 -2.28 -26.61
CA MET A 430 -14.07 -0.92 -26.79
C MET A 430 -14.56 -0.28 -28.09
N PHE A 431 -14.83 -1.13 -29.09
CA PHE A 431 -15.37 -0.77 -30.40
C PHE A 431 -16.72 -1.48 -30.62
N PRO A 432 -17.77 -1.13 -29.83
CA PRO A 432 -19.03 -1.86 -29.81
C PRO A 432 -19.76 -1.81 -31.15
N ARG A 433 -19.49 -0.83 -32.01
CA ARG A 433 -20.07 -0.77 -33.35
C ARG A 433 -19.13 -1.29 -34.43
N GLY A 434 -17.91 -1.69 -34.08
CA GLY A 434 -16.85 -1.99 -35.03
C GLY A 434 -16.22 -0.72 -35.58
N GLU A 435 -16.15 0.35 -34.78
CA GLU A 435 -15.58 1.62 -35.20
C GLU A 435 -14.13 1.46 -35.67
N ASP A 436 -13.74 2.30 -36.62
CA ASP A 436 -12.43 2.25 -37.24
C ASP A 436 -11.33 2.67 -36.25
N GLY A 437 -10.27 1.86 -36.18
CA GLY A 437 -9.06 2.11 -35.40
C GLY A 437 -8.06 3.02 -36.14
N TYR A 438 -6.80 2.93 -35.74
CA TYR A 438 -5.73 3.69 -36.38
C TYR A 438 -5.37 3.11 -37.77
N THR A 439 -5.16 4.00 -38.76
CA THR A 439 -4.59 3.64 -40.07
C THR A 439 -3.57 4.69 -40.49
N ILE A 440 -2.59 4.29 -41.31
CA ILE A 440 -1.51 5.16 -41.81
C ILE A 440 -1.98 6.27 -42.74
N ASN A 441 -3.20 6.17 -43.28
CA ASN A 441 -3.74 7.16 -44.23
C ASN A 441 -4.41 8.36 -43.53
N ILE A 442 -4.32 8.48 -42.21
CA ILE A 442 -4.87 9.63 -41.47
C ILE A 442 -3.86 10.78 -41.52
N ASN A 443 -4.23 11.87 -42.18
CA ASN A 443 -3.41 13.07 -42.29
C ASN A 443 -3.65 14.03 -41.11
N GLU A 444 -2.59 14.72 -40.68
CA GLU A 444 -2.69 15.87 -39.79
C GLU A 444 -3.44 17.00 -40.50
N VAL A 445 -3.98 17.93 -39.71
CA VAL A 445 -4.62 19.16 -40.19
C VAL A 445 -3.77 20.38 -39.87
N GLU A 446 -3.84 21.41 -40.71
CA GLU A 446 -3.25 22.70 -40.42
C GLU A 446 -3.95 23.35 -39.22
N ARG A 447 -3.17 23.93 -38.31
CA ARG A 447 -3.65 24.46 -37.02
C ARG A 447 -4.80 25.44 -37.19
N GLY A 448 -5.93 25.12 -36.57
CA GLY A 448 -7.12 25.98 -36.58
C GLY A 448 -7.93 25.93 -37.89
N THR A 449 -7.60 25.01 -38.81
CA THR A 449 -8.33 24.79 -40.06
C THR A 449 -8.73 23.31 -40.19
N ALA A 450 -9.56 23.00 -41.20
CA ALA A 450 -9.87 21.63 -41.59
C ALA A 450 -9.00 21.13 -42.75
N ASN A 451 -7.99 21.91 -43.17
CA ASN A 451 -7.15 21.56 -44.32
C ASN A 451 -6.17 20.46 -43.92
N GLN A 452 -6.16 19.36 -44.66
CA GLN A 452 -5.19 18.28 -44.45
C GLN A 452 -3.80 18.73 -44.92
N ILE A 453 -2.79 18.38 -44.13
CA ILE A 453 -1.38 18.52 -44.50
C ILE A 453 -0.82 17.14 -44.86
N ASN A 454 0.18 17.11 -45.74
CA ASN A 454 0.83 15.87 -46.20
C ASN A 454 1.81 15.33 -45.14
N GLN A 455 1.29 15.12 -43.92
CA GLN A 455 1.97 14.57 -42.77
C GLN A 455 1.00 13.64 -42.05
N MET A 456 1.43 12.40 -41.80
CA MET A 456 0.58 11.39 -41.17
C MET A 456 0.46 11.63 -39.67
N VAL A 457 -0.74 11.44 -39.12
CA VAL A 457 -0.96 11.38 -37.68
C VAL A 457 -0.26 10.15 -37.13
N SER A 458 0.54 10.31 -36.07
CA SER A 458 1.15 9.14 -35.41
C SER A 458 0.14 8.37 -34.57
N ILE A 459 0.33 7.05 -34.43
CA ILE A 459 -0.53 6.18 -33.59
C ILE A 459 -0.66 6.70 -32.15
N MET A 460 0.43 7.25 -31.59
CA MET A 460 0.43 7.87 -30.28
C MET A 460 -0.53 9.07 -30.25
N SER A 461 -0.44 9.98 -31.22
CA SER A 461 -1.29 11.17 -31.26
C SER A 461 -2.75 10.81 -31.49
N PHE A 462 -3.03 9.79 -32.31
CA PHE A 462 -4.38 9.26 -32.52
C PHE A 462 -5.02 8.78 -31.21
N TYR A 463 -4.33 7.89 -30.49
CA TYR A 463 -4.86 7.35 -29.23
C TYR A 463 -4.87 8.35 -28.09
N SER A 464 -3.87 9.23 -28.02
CA SER A 464 -3.89 10.33 -27.07
C SER A 464 -5.11 11.23 -27.27
N ASN A 465 -5.50 11.52 -28.51
CA ASN A 465 -6.73 12.28 -28.78
C ASN A 465 -8.00 11.55 -28.34
N ARG A 466 -8.06 10.23 -28.57
CA ARG A 466 -9.22 9.40 -28.20
C ARG A 466 -9.40 9.21 -26.70
N LEU A 467 -8.30 9.11 -25.94
CA LEU A 467 -8.33 8.79 -24.51
C LEU A 467 -8.50 10.00 -23.60
N MET A 468 -8.35 11.21 -24.12
CA MET A 468 -8.49 12.45 -23.34
C MET A 468 -9.94 12.71 -22.92
N VAL A 469 -10.11 13.08 -21.65
CA VAL A 469 -11.40 13.46 -21.07
C VAL A 469 -11.84 14.80 -21.65
N ARG A 470 -13.10 14.93 -22.06
CA ARG A 470 -13.70 16.18 -22.54
C ARG A 470 -14.92 16.48 -21.68
N SER A 471 -15.12 17.75 -21.34
CA SER A 471 -16.38 18.16 -20.70
C SER A 471 -17.51 18.06 -21.71
N THR A 472 -18.44 17.14 -21.46
CA THR A 472 -19.72 17.02 -22.18
C THR A 472 -20.59 18.25 -22.01
#